data_AF-A0A497UP41-F1
#
_entry.id   AF-A0A497UP41-F1
#
_cell.length_a   1.000
_cell.length_b   1.000
_cell.length_c   1.000
_cell.angle_alpha   90.00
_cell.angle_beta   90.00
_cell.angle_gamma   90.00
#
_symmetry.space_group_name_H-M   'P 1'
#
loop_
_entity.id
_entity.type
_entity.pdbx_description
1 polymer ?
#
loop_
_entity_poly.entity_id
_entity_poly.type
_entity_poly.pdbx_seq_one_letter_code
_entity_poly.pdbx_strand_id
1 'polypeptide(L)'
;MKQIFLILLLYSTGMMSQNTGIFTKNPGSSLAVNGSFAGDYKIVTGNVILNDSDFYIAYNGNTNGIIQLPMAISGPGNFKGRIYRIKNTTDNWNLTVAAQNLEKIDAVTDVYSIVVPPGYYAEFISKGTTTGTTWELSMRVPVVRTLSMTKAVDVAYSVPRNSSTTYRFTIKNENLQPIRDAIIPHSSTSFTLSEPQSVFLNFTAGIDNIATLQPVQMLVVFYRCELYIDNVATGLFQIVPLDGEGSQLQFGLSGVRDLPAGQHTIHAKFSLWLVGGTYAFTTQFGVMSLLLSAVYIN
;
A
#
# COMPACT_ATOMS: atom_id res chain seq x y z
N MET A 1 8.99 79.77 14.66
CA MET A 1 7.87 78.83 14.92
C MET A 1 7.32 78.17 13.66
N LYS A 2 6.99 78.91 12.58
CA LYS A 2 6.43 78.34 11.34
C LYS A 2 7.34 77.33 10.60
N GLN A 3 8.66 77.52 10.59
CA GLN A 3 9.60 76.61 9.90
C GLN A 3 9.87 75.29 10.66
N ILE A 4 9.84 75.32 11.99
CA ILE A 4 10.02 74.11 12.83
C ILE A 4 8.80 73.18 12.71
N PHE A 5 7.60 73.75 12.58
CA PHE A 5 6.37 72.98 12.38
C PHE A 5 6.36 72.25 11.02
N LEU A 6 6.91 72.88 9.97
CA LEU A 6 7.01 72.28 8.65
C LEU A 6 8.00 71.11 8.62
N ILE A 7 9.13 71.22 9.34
CA ILE A 7 10.11 70.12 9.47
C ILE A 7 9.49 68.95 10.25
N LEU A 8 8.79 69.21 11.35
CA LEU A 8 8.12 68.16 12.13
C LEU A 8 7.02 67.43 11.32
N LEU A 9 6.31 68.16 10.46
CA LEU A 9 5.28 67.62 9.57
C LEU A 9 5.87 66.77 8.42
N LEU A 10 7.07 67.10 7.97
CA LEU A 10 7.77 66.31 6.93
C LEU A 10 8.38 65.03 7.52
N TYR A 11 8.85 65.04 8.78
CA TYR A 11 9.36 63.85 9.48
C TYR A 11 8.26 62.84 9.86
N SER A 12 7.01 63.26 10.06
CA SER A 12 5.91 62.35 10.44
C SER A 12 5.35 61.53 9.27
N THR A 13 5.63 61.91 8.03
CA THR A 13 5.15 61.19 6.82
C THR A 13 6.06 60.02 6.39
N GLY A 14 7.25 59.89 6.98
CA GLY A 14 8.23 58.86 6.61
C GLY A 14 8.16 57.55 7.40
N MET A 15 7.30 57.43 8.44
CA MET A 15 7.37 56.32 9.41
C MET A 15 6.18 55.33 9.41
N MET A 16 5.23 55.41 8.48
CA MET A 16 4.05 54.53 8.50
C MET A 16 3.80 53.80 7.17
N SER A 17 4.86 53.34 6.52
CA SER A 17 4.73 52.36 5.44
C SER A 17 4.97 50.97 6.04
N GLN A 18 3.91 50.35 6.58
CA GLN A 18 3.92 48.90 6.83
C GLN A 18 3.88 48.20 5.47
N ASN A 19 5.03 48.13 4.80
CA ASN A 19 5.14 47.39 3.56
C ASN A 19 5.13 45.91 3.92
N THR A 20 4.01 45.23 3.70
CA THR A 20 4.09 43.80 3.42
C THR A 20 5.12 43.66 2.31
N GLY A 21 6.13 42.82 2.49
CA GLY A 21 7.25 42.67 1.56
C GLY A 21 6.88 42.07 0.20
N ILE A 22 5.65 42.30 -0.28
CA ILE A 22 5.16 41.95 -1.60
C ILE A 22 6.12 42.57 -2.61
N PHE A 23 6.66 41.72 -3.48
CA PHE A 23 7.64 42.12 -4.50
C PHE A 23 8.98 42.64 -3.94
N THR A 24 9.35 42.29 -2.70
CA THR A 24 10.67 42.61 -2.13
C THR A 24 11.56 41.37 -2.07
N LYS A 25 12.84 41.51 -2.47
CA LYS A 25 13.81 40.39 -2.48
C LYS A 25 14.16 39.89 -1.08
N ASN A 26 14.16 40.78 -0.10
CA ASN A 26 14.44 40.49 1.31
C ASN A 26 13.26 41.01 2.15
N PRO A 27 12.14 40.27 2.20
CA PRO A 27 10.99 40.70 2.99
C PRO A 27 11.34 40.68 4.47
N GLY A 28 11.20 41.83 5.14
CA GLY A 28 11.32 41.94 6.60
C GLY A 28 10.02 41.67 7.35
N SER A 29 8.95 41.30 6.63
CA SER A 29 7.58 41.16 7.14
C SER A 29 6.93 39.84 6.70
N SER A 30 5.91 39.39 7.44
CA SER A 30 5.08 38.24 7.10
C SER A 30 3.76 38.68 6.45
N LEU A 31 3.27 37.93 5.46
CA LEU A 31 1.90 38.04 4.96
C LEU A 31 1.05 37.01 5.70
N ALA A 32 0.13 37.47 6.54
CA ALA A 32 -0.87 36.64 7.20
C ALA A 32 -2.25 36.95 6.60
N VAL A 33 -2.94 35.91 6.11
CA VAL A 33 -4.32 36.00 5.63
C VAL A 33 -5.23 35.33 6.64
N ASN A 34 -5.85 36.12 7.52
CA ASN A 34 -6.83 35.65 8.51
C ASN A 34 -8.23 35.56 7.87
N GLY A 35 -8.35 34.81 6.78
CA GLY A 35 -9.55 34.69 5.96
C GLY A 35 -9.34 33.70 4.81
N SER A 36 -10.17 33.77 3.76
CA SER A 36 -10.00 32.94 2.57
C SER A 36 -8.99 33.53 1.60
N PHE A 37 -8.18 32.66 0.98
CA PHE A 37 -7.40 32.96 -0.21
C PHE A 37 -8.02 32.19 -1.38
N ALA A 38 -8.40 32.89 -2.43
CA ALA A 38 -8.92 32.30 -3.66
C ALA A 38 -7.97 32.63 -4.81
N GLY A 39 -7.36 31.59 -5.38
CA GLY A 39 -6.69 31.69 -6.68
C GLY A 39 -7.66 31.37 -7.82
N ASP A 40 -7.26 31.68 -9.04
CA ASP A 40 -8.05 31.34 -10.22
C ASP A 40 -8.33 29.83 -10.31
N TYR A 41 -9.57 29.46 -10.61
CA TYR A 41 -10.00 28.08 -10.80
C TYR A 41 -10.69 27.95 -12.15
N LYS A 42 -10.15 27.07 -13.00
CA LYS A 42 -10.59 26.93 -14.38
C LYS A 42 -10.82 25.47 -14.72
N ILE A 43 -11.94 25.19 -15.39
CA ILE A 43 -12.21 23.89 -16.01
C ILE A 43 -11.95 24.02 -17.50
N VAL A 44 -11.18 23.08 -18.06
CA VAL A 44 -10.86 23.04 -19.49
C VAL A 44 -11.23 21.68 -20.08
N THR A 45 -11.81 21.66 -21.26
CA THR A 45 -12.29 20.44 -21.94
C THR A 45 -11.50 20.11 -23.19
N GLY A 46 -10.58 20.99 -23.62
CA GLY A 46 -9.72 20.83 -24.77
C GLY A 46 -8.30 21.32 -24.50
N ASN A 47 -7.49 21.42 -25.56
CA ASN A 47 -6.10 21.87 -25.45
C ASN A 47 -6.04 23.37 -25.10
N VAL A 48 -5.11 23.76 -24.24
CA VAL A 48 -4.96 25.17 -23.80
C VAL A 48 -3.51 25.52 -23.52
N ILE A 49 -3.15 26.77 -23.78
CA ILE A 49 -1.92 27.40 -23.33
C ILE A 49 -2.24 28.20 -22.07
N LEU A 50 -1.54 27.91 -20.98
CA LEU A 50 -1.67 28.68 -19.74
C LEU A 50 -0.94 30.02 -19.85
N ASN A 51 -1.39 30.98 -19.05
CA ASN A 51 -0.85 32.32 -18.97
C ASN A 51 -0.52 32.68 -17.51
N ASP A 52 -0.27 33.96 -17.25
CA ASP A 52 0.12 34.46 -15.94
C ASP A 52 -1.00 34.61 -14.91
N SER A 53 -2.27 34.48 -15.31
CA SER A 53 -3.43 34.51 -14.44
C SER A 53 -3.93 33.13 -13.99
N ASP A 54 -3.58 32.06 -14.69
CA ASP A 54 -4.03 30.71 -14.31
C ASP A 54 -3.31 30.23 -13.02
N PHE A 55 -4.05 29.54 -12.15
CA PHE A 55 -3.53 28.99 -10.89
C PHE A 55 -3.93 27.53 -10.68
N TYR A 56 -5.23 27.22 -10.71
CA TYR A 56 -5.76 25.87 -10.62
C TYR A 56 -6.56 25.50 -11.87
N ILE A 57 -6.20 24.39 -12.51
CA ILE A 57 -6.79 23.93 -13.75
C ILE A 57 -7.28 22.49 -13.58
N ALA A 58 -8.57 22.26 -13.84
CA ALA A 58 -9.17 20.94 -13.93
C ALA A 58 -9.43 20.59 -15.40
N TYR A 59 -8.73 19.59 -15.93
CA TYR A 59 -8.99 19.06 -17.25
C TYR A 59 -10.10 18.01 -17.18
N ASN A 60 -11.18 18.26 -17.91
CA ASN A 60 -12.35 17.39 -18.00
C ASN A 60 -12.79 17.20 -19.46
N GLY A 61 -11.84 16.83 -20.32
CA GLY A 61 -12.10 16.57 -21.73
C GLY A 61 -12.67 15.19 -22.03
N ASN A 62 -13.07 14.98 -23.29
CA ASN A 62 -13.58 13.71 -23.82
C ASN A 62 -12.59 13.00 -24.76
N THR A 63 -11.35 13.46 -24.82
CA THR A 63 -10.24 12.91 -25.61
C THR A 63 -8.93 13.17 -24.86
N ASN A 64 -7.79 12.67 -25.35
CA ASN A 64 -6.50 13.04 -24.78
C ASN A 64 -6.25 14.55 -24.95
N GLY A 65 -5.83 15.22 -23.87
CA GLY A 65 -5.63 16.67 -23.83
C GLY A 65 -4.18 17.09 -23.74
N ILE A 66 -3.92 18.35 -24.12
CA ILE A 66 -2.62 19.01 -23.96
C ILE A 66 -2.81 20.35 -23.25
N ILE A 67 -2.15 20.52 -22.12
CA ILE A 67 -1.97 21.82 -21.47
C ILE A 67 -0.53 22.25 -21.67
N GLN A 68 -0.31 23.42 -22.26
CA GLN A 68 1.02 23.97 -22.40
C GLN A 68 1.28 24.98 -21.29
N LEU A 69 2.37 24.79 -20.55
CA LEU A 69 2.87 25.77 -19.59
C LEU A 69 3.26 27.07 -20.33
N PRO A 70 3.18 28.24 -19.70
CA PRO A 70 3.55 29.49 -20.37
C PRO A 70 5.02 29.47 -20.84
N MET A 71 5.35 30.21 -21.89
CA MET A 71 6.75 30.42 -22.28
C MET A 71 7.47 31.25 -21.21
N ALA A 72 8.72 30.90 -20.90
CA ALA A 72 9.53 31.68 -19.99
C ALA A 72 9.78 33.10 -20.53
N ILE A 73 9.63 34.10 -19.67
CA ILE A 73 9.81 35.52 -20.02
C ILE A 73 11.14 36.02 -19.47
N SER A 74 11.92 36.72 -20.29
CA SER A 74 13.12 37.44 -19.82
C SER A 74 12.75 38.85 -19.35
N GLY A 75 13.42 39.33 -18.30
CA GLY A 75 13.25 40.71 -17.81
C GLY A 75 11.96 40.91 -17.00
N PRO A 76 11.42 42.15 -16.96
CA PRO A 76 10.19 42.45 -16.24
C PRO A 76 9.03 41.55 -16.68
N GLY A 77 8.34 40.92 -15.73
CA GLY A 77 7.28 39.95 -16.01
C GLY A 77 7.71 38.48 -15.97
N ASN A 78 9.01 38.19 -15.72
CA ASN A 78 9.44 36.84 -15.38
C ASN A 78 8.70 36.33 -14.14
N PHE A 79 8.10 35.15 -14.25
CA PHE A 79 7.20 34.58 -13.25
C PHE A 79 7.88 33.48 -12.40
N LYS A 80 9.17 33.65 -12.10
CA LYS A 80 9.91 32.77 -11.19
C LYS A 80 9.12 32.48 -9.91
N GLY A 81 9.01 31.20 -9.57
CA GLY A 81 8.30 30.71 -8.39
C GLY A 81 6.78 30.63 -8.55
N ARG A 82 6.22 30.99 -9.72
CA ARG A 82 4.79 30.80 -9.97
C ARG A 82 4.44 29.32 -10.02
N ILE A 83 3.32 29.00 -9.38
CA ILE A 83 2.82 27.64 -9.22
C ILE A 83 1.58 27.44 -10.10
N TYR A 84 1.58 26.36 -10.88
CA TYR A 84 0.42 25.88 -11.63
C TYR A 84 -0.01 24.53 -11.10
N ARG A 85 -1.28 24.42 -10.74
CA ARG A 85 -1.90 23.21 -10.18
C ARG A 85 -2.83 22.62 -11.23
N ILE A 86 -2.52 21.43 -11.72
CA ILE A 86 -3.22 20.82 -12.84
C ILE A 86 -3.77 19.46 -12.41
N LYS A 87 -5.08 19.29 -12.48
CA LYS A 87 -5.77 18.04 -12.18
C LYS A 87 -6.40 17.47 -13.44
N ASN A 88 -6.15 16.20 -13.73
CA ASN A 88 -6.90 15.46 -14.72
C ASN A 88 -8.09 14.80 -14.03
N THR A 89 -9.30 15.32 -14.27
CA THR A 89 -10.54 14.82 -13.67
C THR A 89 -11.28 13.83 -14.55
N THR A 90 -10.69 13.43 -15.68
CA THR A 90 -11.30 12.42 -16.56
C THR A 90 -11.09 11.00 -16.00
N ASP A 91 -11.92 10.07 -16.46
CA ASP A 91 -11.83 8.65 -16.08
C ASP A 91 -10.91 7.85 -17.02
N ASN A 92 -10.79 8.26 -18.29
CA ASN A 92 -10.20 7.43 -19.34
C ASN A 92 -9.17 8.15 -20.23
N TRP A 93 -9.01 9.47 -20.10
CA TRP A 93 -8.21 10.25 -21.05
C TRP A 93 -6.92 10.77 -20.42
N ASN A 94 -5.80 10.56 -21.10
CA ASN A 94 -4.53 11.10 -20.64
C ASN A 94 -4.46 12.60 -20.91
N LEU A 95 -3.94 13.34 -19.93
CA LEU A 95 -3.59 14.75 -20.08
C LEU A 95 -2.08 14.87 -20.19
N THR A 96 -1.59 15.55 -21.22
CA THR A 96 -0.17 15.88 -21.36
C THR A 96 0.04 17.32 -20.96
N VAL A 97 0.92 17.57 -19.99
CA VAL A 97 1.38 18.92 -19.65
C VAL A 97 2.74 19.13 -20.30
N ALA A 98 2.87 20.10 -21.20
CA ALA A 98 4.08 20.32 -22.00
C ALA A 98 4.68 21.70 -21.76
N ALA A 99 6.01 21.78 -21.75
CA ALA A 99 6.72 23.04 -21.85
C ALA A 99 6.73 23.54 -23.31
N GLN A 100 6.93 24.84 -23.53
CA GLN A 100 6.93 25.47 -24.86
C GLN A 100 8.35 25.77 -25.37
N ASN A 101 8.51 26.03 -26.68
CA ASN A 101 9.76 26.52 -27.27
C ASN A 101 11.05 25.76 -26.90
N LEU A 102 10.99 24.41 -26.90
CA LEU A 102 12.12 23.55 -26.52
C LEU A 102 12.58 23.72 -25.06
N GLU A 103 11.81 24.42 -24.24
CA GLU A 103 11.97 24.40 -22.79
C GLU A 103 11.70 23.01 -22.23
N LYS A 104 12.25 22.74 -21.05
CA LYS A 104 12.16 21.45 -20.37
C LYS A 104 11.64 21.60 -18.95
N ILE A 105 11.09 20.51 -18.46
CA ILE A 105 10.57 20.29 -17.11
C ILE A 105 11.58 19.42 -16.37
N ASP A 106 12.04 19.92 -15.23
CA ASP A 106 12.84 19.19 -14.25
C ASP A 106 11.95 18.15 -13.58
N ALA A 107 12.15 16.88 -13.93
CA ALA A 107 11.49 15.73 -13.32
C ALA A 107 12.56 14.77 -12.77
N VAL A 108 12.43 13.46 -12.94
CA VAL A 108 13.55 12.54 -12.66
C VAL A 108 14.72 12.79 -13.61
N THR A 109 14.39 13.20 -14.84
CA THR A 109 15.29 13.71 -15.87
C THR A 109 14.59 14.86 -16.58
N ASP A 110 15.33 15.75 -17.24
CA ASP A 110 14.74 16.81 -18.04
C ASP A 110 13.87 16.26 -19.18
N VAL A 111 12.62 16.67 -19.24
CA VAL A 111 11.65 16.23 -20.26
C VAL A 111 10.88 17.41 -20.87
N TYR A 112 10.36 17.25 -22.08
CA TYR A 112 9.52 18.27 -22.72
C TYR A 112 8.07 18.27 -22.21
N SER A 113 7.63 17.15 -21.63
CA SER A 113 6.25 16.98 -21.18
C SER A 113 6.12 15.92 -20.10
N ILE A 114 5.07 16.06 -19.29
CA ILE A 114 4.64 15.10 -18.28
C ILE A 114 3.23 14.63 -18.62
N VAL A 115 3.04 13.31 -18.68
CA VAL A 115 1.70 12.73 -18.70
C VAL A 115 1.13 12.73 -17.28
N VAL A 116 -0.07 13.28 -17.15
CA VAL A 116 -0.95 13.27 -15.98
C VAL A 116 -2.11 12.32 -16.29
N PRO A 117 -2.06 11.06 -15.82
CA PRO A 117 -3.10 10.07 -16.12
C PRO A 117 -4.49 10.47 -15.58
N PRO A 118 -5.57 9.81 -16.02
CA PRO A 118 -6.90 9.94 -15.42
C PRO A 118 -6.85 9.88 -13.90
N GLY A 119 -7.51 10.84 -13.24
CA GLY A 119 -7.54 10.91 -11.78
C GLY A 119 -6.22 11.31 -11.11
N TYR A 120 -5.25 11.89 -11.82
CA TYR A 120 -4.01 12.41 -11.23
C TYR A 120 -4.02 13.94 -11.08
N TYR A 121 -3.16 14.41 -10.18
CA TYR A 121 -2.84 15.80 -9.93
C TYR A 121 -1.34 16.01 -10.13
N ALA A 122 -0.95 17.14 -10.73
CA ALA A 122 0.42 17.58 -10.85
C ALA A 122 0.56 19.06 -10.50
N GLU A 123 1.70 19.42 -9.89
CA GLU A 123 2.07 20.79 -9.58
C GLU A 123 3.39 21.14 -10.29
N PHE A 124 3.40 22.29 -10.96
CA PHE A 124 4.54 22.79 -11.72
C PHE A 124 4.95 24.16 -11.19
N ILE A 125 6.25 24.37 -11.01
CA ILE A 125 6.82 25.62 -10.53
C ILE A 125 7.76 26.21 -11.59
N SER A 126 7.63 27.50 -11.88
CA SER A 126 8.59 28.16 -12.77
C SER A 126 9.92 28.37 -12.07
N LYS A 127 11.02 27.92 -12.67
CA LYS A 127 12.39 28.11 -12.17
C LYS A 127 12.91 29.54 -12.41
N GLY A 128 12.24 30.29 -13.30
CA GLY A 128 12.62 31.65 -13.70
C GLY A 128 13.77 31.74 -14.69
N THR A 129 14.31 30.60 -15.14
CA THR A 129 15.24 30.51 -16.27
C THR A 129 14.49 30.69 -17.58
N THR A 130 15.18 31.13 -18.64
CA THR A 130 14.58 31.49 -19.93
C THR A 130 14.88 30.49 -21.06
N THR A 131 15.76 29.52 -20.81
CA THR A 131 16.13 28.45 -21.77
C THR A 131 16.47 27.17 -21.00
N GLY A 132 16.46 26.03 -21.70
CA GLY A 132 16.73 24.73 -21.09
C GLY A 132 15.61 24.34 -20.14
N THR A 133 15.95 23.99 -18.90
CA THR A 133 14.98 23.59 -17.88
C THR A 133 14.40 24.82 -17.19
N THR A 134 13.16 25.16 -17.53
CA THR A 134 12.44 26.36 -17.07
C THR A 134 11.33 26.06 -16.07
N TRP A 135 10.93 24.79 -15.99
CA TRP A 135 9.87 24.30 -15.12
C TRP A 135 10.40 23.22 -14.19
N GLU A 136 9.79 23.10 -13.02
CA GLU A 136 10.02 22.03 -12.05
C GLU A 136 8.70 21.29 -11.80
N LEU A 137 8.74 19.95 -11.82
CA LEU A 137 7.64 19.12 -11.35
C LEU A 137 7.78 18.91 -9.85
N SER A 138 7.06 19.70 -9.04
CA SER A 138 7.14 19.61 -7.58
C SER A 138 6.34 18.43 -7.03
N MET A 139 5.25 18.05 -7.71
CA MET A 139 4.37 16.97 -7.27
C MET A 139 3.68 16.31 -8.45
N ARG A 140 3.57 14.98 -8.44
CA ARG A 140 2.62 14.23 -9.29
C ARG A 140 2.06 13.06 -8.50
N VAL A 141 0.77 13.08 -8.20
CA VAL A 141 0.13 12.07 -7.36
C VAL A 141 -1.25 11.67 -7.88
N PRO A 142 -1.71 10.44 -7.63
CA PRO A 142 -3.10 10.08 -7.86
C PRO A 142 -4.02 10.78 -6.85
N VAL A 143 -5.20 11.19 -7.30
CA VAL A 143 -6.26 11.80 -6.48
C VAL A 143 -6.96 10.73 -5.63
N VAL A 144 -6.94 9.47 -6.08
CA VAL A 144 -7.42 8.31 -5.32
C VAL A 144 -6.30 7.28 -5.25
N ARG A 145 -5.90 6.88 -4.03
CA ARG A 145 -5.03 5.71 -3.83
C ARG A 145 -5.91 4.47 -3.74
N THR A 146 -6.07 3.76 -4.86
CA THR A 146 -6.64 2.40 -4.84
C THR A 146 -5.52 1.42 -4.51
N LEU A 147 -5.57 0.83 -3.33
CA LEU A 147 -4.76 -0.33 -2.98
C LEU A 147 -5.58 -1.59 -3.32
N SER A 148 -5.03 -2.48 -4.13
CA SER A 148 -5.76 -3.67 -4.57
C SER A 148 -5.34 -4.89 -3.76
N MET A 149 -6.28 -5.59 -3.14
CA MET A 149 -5.97 -6.84 -2.43
C MET A 149 -5.99 -8.02 -3.40
N THR A 150 -4.90 -8.79 -3.42
CA THR A 150 -4.78 -10.01 -4.22
C THR A 150 -4.79 -11.24 -3.31
N LYS A 151 -5.67 -12.20 -3.62
CA LYS A 151 -5.73 -13.50 -2.93
C LYS A 151 -4.86 -14.51 -3.67
N ALA A 152 -3.62 -14.66 -3.21
CA ALA A 152 -2.64 -15.59 -3.78
C ALA A 152 -3.02 -17.06 -3.56
N VAL A 153 -3.67 -17.36 -2.43
CA VAL A 153 -4.13 -18.70 -2.06
C VAL A 153 -5.56 -18.64 -1.54
N ASP A 154 -6.39 -19.58 -2.00
CA ASP A 154 -7.74 -19.84 -1.51
C ASP A 154 -8.07 -21.33 -1.57
N VAL A 155 -7.67 -22.07 -0.55
CA VAL A 155 -7.95 -23.51 -0.47
C VAL A 155 -8.97 -23.74 0.63
N ALA A 156 -10.09 -24.35 0.26
CA ALA A 156 -11.12 -24.78 1.19
C ALA A 156 -11.43 -26.26 0.96
N TYR A 157 -11.61 -26.99 2.06
CA TYR A 157 -12.03 -28.38 2.05
C TYR A 157 -13.01 -28.61 3.20
N SER A 158 -14.03 -29.42 2.98
CA SER A 158 -14.96 -29.85 4.03
C SER A 158 -15.55 -31.22 3.72
N VAL A 159 -15.82 -31.96 4.79
CA VAL A 159 -16.56 -33.22 4.75
C VAL A 159 -18.04 -32.91 4.98
N PRO A 160 -18.96 -33.40 4.13
CA PRO A 160 -20.40 -33.23 4.35
C PRO A 160 -20.84 -33.81 5.70
N ARG A 161 -21.89 -33.24 6.27
CA ARG A 161 -22.50 -33.76 7.51
C ARG A 161 -22.86 -35.25 7.31
N ASN A 162 -22.63 -36.07 8.34
CA ASN A 162 -22.88 -37.51 8.36
C ASN A 162 -22.04 -38.34 7.36
N SER A 163 -20.97 -37.77 6.80
CA SER A 163 -20.00 -38.50 5.99
C SER A 163 -18.73 -38.79 6.80
N SER A 164 -18.05 -39.89 6.49
CA SER A 164 -16.76 -40.21 7.11
C SER A 164 -15.62 -39.43 6.44
N THR A 165 -14.60 -39.09 7.23
CA THR A 165 -13.37 -38.48 6.74
C THR A 165 -12.64 -39.47 5.80
N THR A 166 -12.41 -39.04 4.56
CA THR A 166 -11.73 -39.85 3.54
C THR A 166 -10.22 -39.63 3.56
N TYR A 167 -9.79 -38.39 3.80
CA TYR A 167 -8.38 -38.02 3.86
C TYR A 167 -7.87 -38.10 5.28
N ARG A 168 -7.05 -39.13 5.52
CA ARG A 168 -6.56 -39.51 6.84
C ARG A 168 -5.05 -39.44 6.89
N PHE A 169 -4.53 -39.18 8.08
CA PHE A 169 -3.10 -39.22 8.36
C PHE A 169 -2.88 -39.85 9.74
N THR A 170 -1.64 -40.22 10.04
CA THR A 170 -1.32 -40.99 11.24
C THR A 170 -0.16 -40.35 11.97
N ILE A 171 -0.29 -40.24 13.29
CA ILE A 171 0.81 -39.92 14.19
C ILE A 171 1.11 -41.16 15.03
N LYS A 172 2.40 -41.53 15.09
CA LYS A 172 2.88 -42.68 15.83
C LYS A 172 3.93 -42.24 16.84
N ASN A 173 3.68 -42.53 18.11
CA ASN A 173 4.69 -42.45 19.15
C ASN A 173 5.12 -43.89 19.47
N GLU A 174 6.10 -44.44 18.75
CA GLU A 174 6.55 -45.83 18.92
C GLU A 174 8.08 -45.88 18.96
N ASN A 175 8.64 -46.90 19.61
CA ASN A 175 10.08 -47.02 19.86
C ASN A 175 10.91 -47.28 18.59
N LEU A 176 10.33 -47.94 17.58
CA LEU A 176 11.09 -48.42 16.41
C LEU A 176 10.88 -47.54 15.16
N GLN A 177 9.72 -46.90 15.00
CA GLN A 177 9.39 -46.04 13.85
C GLN A 177 8.38 -44.93 14.22
N PRO A 178 8.79 -43.88 14.95
CA PRO A 178 7.90 -42.78 15.29
C PRO A 178 7.56 -41.95 14.05
N ILE A 179 6.28 -41.61 13.89
CA ILE A 179 5.81 -40.60 12.94
C ILE A 179 5.30 -39.46 13.80
N ARG A 180 6.15 -38.45 14.05
CA ARG A 180 5.81 -37.37 14.99
C ARG A 180 5.14 -36.19 14.31
N ASP A 181 5.13 -36.15 13.00
CA ASP A 181 4.47 -35.12 12.21
C ASP A 181 3.89 -35.68 10.91
N ALA A 182 2.90 -34.97 10.38
CA ALA A 182 2.30 -35.24 9.09
C ALA A 182 1.84 -33.92 8.46
N ILE A 183 1.93 -33.83 7.13
CA ILE A 183 1.28 -32.75 6.39
C ILE A 183 -0.23 -32.99 6.44
N ILE A 184 -0.99 -31.98 6.82
CA ILE A 184 -2.45 -32.06 6.82
C ILE A 184 -2.93 -32.19 5.36
N PRO A 185 -3.67 -33.25 5.00
CA PRO A 185 -4.22 -33.39 3.66
C PRO A 185 -5.00 -32.15 3.21
N HIS A 186 -4.91 -31.78 1.94
CA HIS A 186 -5.50 -30.55 1.36
C HIS A 186 -4.96 -29.22 1.91
N SER A 187 -3.97 -29.22 2.79
CA SER A 187 -3.33 -27.95 3.22
C SER A 187 -2.23 -27.47 2.28
N SER A 188 -1.79 -28.28 1.31
CA SER A 188 -0.62 -27.99 0.48
C SER A 188 -0.99 -27.35 -0.84
N THR A 189 -0.35 -26.24 -1.18
CA THR A 189 -0.48 -25.57 -2.49
C THR A 189 0.76 -24.71 -2.78
N SER A 190 0.80 -24.10 -3.97
CA SER A 190 1.85 -23.16 -4.38
C SER A 190 1.24 -21.86 -4.91
N PHE A 191 1.94 -20.76 -4.73
CA PHE A 191 1.61 -19.45 -5.30
C PHE A 191 2.88 -18.74 -5.80
N THR A 192 2.72 -17.64 -6.52
CA THR A 192 3.85 -16.88 -7.07
C THR A 192 3.67 -15.40 -6.79
N LEU A 193 4.76 -14.75 -6.40
CA LEU A 193 4.82 -13.31 -6.19
C LEU A 193 5.73 -12.69 -7.26
N SER A 194 5.25 -11.63 -7.92
CA SER A 194 6.03 -10.90 -8.93
C SER A 194 7.13 -10.03 -8.33
N GLU A 195 6.96 -9.60 -7.09
CA GLU A 195 7.87 -8.75 -6.33
C GLU A 195 7.85 -9.12 -4.85
N PRO A 196 8.85 -8.71 -4.05
CA PRO A 196 8.85 -8.96 -2.61
C PRO A 196 7.63 -8.31 -1.93
N GLN A 197 6.92 -9.09 -1.11
CA GLN A 197 5.61 -8.71 -0.61
C GLN A 197 5.35 -9.19 0.82
N SER A 198 4.70 -8.35 1.63
CA SER A 198 4.10 -8.76 2.90
C SER A 198 2.77 -9.49 2.66
N VAL A 199 2.71 -10.75 3.04
CA VAL A 199 1.55 -11.63 2.82
C VAL A 199 0.87 -11.95 4.15
N PHE A 200 -0.43 -11.65 4.24
CA PHE A 200 -1.28 -12.09 5.34
C PHE A 200 -1.74 -13.53 5.10
N LEU A 201 -1.42 -14.40 6.05
CA LEU A 201 -1.75 -15.82 6.07
C LEU A 201 -2.87 -16.06 7.07
N ASN A 202 -3.85 -16.88 6.68
CA ASN A 202 -4.89 -17.36 7.58
C ASN A 202 -5.15 -18.85 7.31
N PHE A 203 -5.23 -19.62 8.38
CA PHE A 203 -5.47 -21.04 8.34
C PHE A 203 -6.45 -21.44 9.43
N THR A 204 -7.40 -22.29 9.10
CA THR A 204 -8.32 -22.89 10.06
C THR A 204 -8.54 -24.34 9.67
N ALA A 205 -8.53 -25.25 10.65
CA ALA A 205 -8.81 -26.65 10.39
C ALA A 205 -9.59 -27.29 11.54
N GLY A 206 -10.57 -28.12 11.19
CA GLY A 206 -11.19 -29.10 12.07
C GLY A 206 -10.64 -30.49 11.75
N ILE A 207 -10.09 -31.16 12.76
CA ILE A 207 -9.45 -32.47 12.65
C ILE A 207 -10.17 -33.44 13.59
N ASP A 208 -10.59 -34.59 13.07
CA ASP A 208 -11.25 -35.64 13.82
C ASP A 208 -10.23 -36.67 14.31
N ASN A 209 -10.34 -37.10 15.58
CA ASN A 209 -9.62 -38.26 16.09
C ASN A 209 -10.43 -39.53 15.81
N ILE A 210 -10.09 -40.24 14.74
CA ILE A 210 -10.86 -41.38 14.24
C ILE A 210 -10.66 -42.63 15.10
N ALA A 211 -9.42 -42.91 15.47
CA ALA A 211 -9.08 -44.10 16.22
C ALA A 211 -7.74 -43.91 16.93
N THR A 212 -7.68 -44.33 18.19
CA THR A 212 -6.45 -44.26 18.98
C THR A 212 -6.10 -45.64 19.55
N LEU A 213 -5.06 -46.28 19.02
CA LEU A 213 -4.67 -47.63 19.43
C LEU A 213 -3.66 -47.58 20.59
N GLN A 214 -4.12 -47.92 21.81
CA GLN A 214 -3.38 -47.64 23.06
C GLN A 214 -3.71 -48.60 24.23
N PRO A 215 -2.82 -48.71 25.25
CA PRO A 215 -3.16 -49.34 26.54
C PRO A 215 -3.94 -48.38 27.47
N VAL A 216 -5.17 -48.80 27.84
CA VAL A 216 -6.11 -48.49 28.95
C VAL A 216 -6.15 -47.09 29.64
N GLN A 217 -5.09 -46.27 29.69
CA GLN A 217 -5.11 -44.98 30.40
C GLN A 217 -4.22 -43.92 29.74
N MET A 218 -4.82 -42.96 29.02
CA MET A 218 -4.12 -41.80 28.46
C MET A 218 -4.03 -40.66 29.47
N LEU A 219 -2.84 -40.09 29.59
CA LEU A 219 -2.67 -38.71 30.04
C LEU A 219 -2.86 -37.76 28.84
N VAL A 220 -3.13 -36.48 29.11
CA VAL A 220 -3.37 -35.44 28.10
C VAL A 220 -2.23 -35.42 27.06
N VAL A 221 -2.58 -35.55 25.78
CA VAL A 221 -1.67 -35.45 24.64
C VAL A 221 -1.86 -34.10 23.97
N PHE A 222 -0.79 -33.40 23.65
CA PHE A 222 -0.86 -32.11 22.97
C PHE A 222 -0.37 -32.25 21.53
N TYR A 223 -1.16 -31.70 20.60
CA TYR A 223 -0.79 -31.61 19.20
C TYR A 223 -0.57 -30.16 18.80
N ARG A 224 0.46 -29.93 18.00
CA ARG A 224 0.79 -28.66 17.38
C ARG A 224 0.34 -28.69 15.93
N CYS A 225 -0.35 -27.65 15.49
CA CYS A 225 -0.53 -27.34 14.08
C CYS A 225 0.28 -26.10 13.75
N GLU A 226 1.06 -26.13 12.67
CA GLU A 226 1.90 -25.02 12.25
C GLU A 226 1.94 -24.87 10.72
N LEU A 227 1.97 -23.63 10.25
CA LEU A 227 2.16 -23.31 8.84
C LEU A 227 3.65 -23.31 8.46
N TYR A 228 3.94 -23.86 7.30
CA TYR A 228 5.26 -23.92 6.67
C TYR A 228 5.20 -23.24 5.31
N ILE A 229 6.20 -22.43 4.98
CA ILE A 229 6.43 -21.88 3.64
C ILE A 229 7.79 -22.38 3.17
N ASP A 230 7.85 -22.95 1.97
CA ASP A 230 9.07 -23.53 1.39
C ASP A 230 9.74 -24.55 2.33
N ASN A 231 8.89 -25.31 3.02
CA ASN A 231 9.27 -26.28 4.06
C ASN A 231 10.02 -25.67 5.27
N VAL A 232 9.98 -24.34 5.44
CA VAL A 232 10.46 -23.60 6.61
C VAL A 232 9.27 -23.24 7.51
N ALA A 233 9.42 -23.50 8.81
CA ALA A 233 8.39 -23.17 9.80
C ALA A 233 8.17 -21.66 9.83
N THR A 234 6.91 -21.23 9.70
CA THR A 234 6.58 -19.81 9.74
C THR A 234 6.60 -19.26 11.17
N GLY A 235 6.48 -20.10 12.20
CA GLY A 235 6.22 -19.68 13.58
C GLY A 235 4.75 -19.31 13.85
N LEU A 236 3.85 -19.49 12.88
CA LEU A 236 2.41 -19.42 13.09
C LEU A 236 1.91 -20.81 13.48
N PHE A 237 1.68 -21.02 14.79
CA PHE A 237 1.27 -22.32 15.31
C PHE A 237 0.27 -22.19 16.47
N GLN A 238 -0.45 -23.27 16.71
CA GLN A 238 -1.34 -23.44 17.86
C GLN A 238 -1.16 -24.86 18.39
N ILE A 239 -1.24 -24.99 19.71
CA ILE A 239 -1.15 -26.26 20.41
C ILE A 239 -2.50 -26.52 21.09
N VAL A 240 -3.04 -27.72 20.89
CA VAL A 240 -4.36 -28.12 21.40
C VAL A 240 -4.25 -29.48 22.09
N PRO A 241 -4.86 -29.67 23.28
CA PRO A 241 -4.94 -30.96 23.93
C PRO A 241 -5.94 -31.89 23.22
N LEU A 242 -5.66 -33.19 23.26
CA LEU A 242 -6.57 -34.25 22.85
C LEU A 242 -7.25 -34.83 24.10
N ASP A 243 -8.57 -34.63 24.19
CA ASP A 243 -9.39 -35.06 25.33
C ASP A 243 -10.04 -36.44 25.07
N GLY A 244 -9.21 -37.44 24.80
CA GLY A 244 -9.64 -38.84 24.61
C GLY A 244 -9.99 -39.23 23.17
N GLU A 245 -10.37 -40.50 22.99
CA GLU A 245 -10.75 -41.06 21.70
C GLU A 245 -12.09 -40.50 21.21
N GLY A 246 -12.20 -40.22 19.90
CA GLY A 246 -13.39 -39.61 19.30
C GLY A 246 -13.53 -38.09 19.53
N SER A 247 -12.54 -37.45 20.16
CA SER A 247 -12.50 -36.00 20.29
C SER A 247 -12.14 -35.31 18.98
N GLN A 248 -12.52 -34.04 18.86
CA GLN A 248 -12.24 -33.20 17.69
C GLN A 248 -11.30 -32.07 18.08
N LEU A 249 -10.33 -31.81 17.22
CA LEU A 249 -9.35 -30.74 17.39
C LEU A 249 -9.68 -29.61 16.42
N GLN A 250 -9.62 -28.38 16.91
CA GLN A 250 -9.78 -27.19 16.09
C GLN A 250 -8.54 -26.32 16.16
N PHE A 251 -8.05 -25.88 15.00
CA PHE A 251 -6.93 -24.97 14.86
C PHE A 251 -7.34 -23.70 14.13
N GLY A 252 -6.83 -22.56 14.57
CA GLY A 252 -6.98 -21.24 13.95
C GLY A 252 -5.68 -20.45 14.07
N LEU A 253 -5.06 -20.14 12.94
CA LEU A 253 -3.75 -19.50 12.84
C LEU A 253 -3.83 -18.32 11.88
N SER A 254 -3.27 -17.17 12.25
CA SER A 254 -3.17 -16.02 11.35
C SER A 254 -1.93 -15.19 11.62
N GLY A 255 -1.36 -14.58 10.59
CA GLY A 255 -0.24 -13.66 10.73
C GLY A 255 0.34 -13.20 9.40
N VAL A 256 1.28 -12.26 9.44
CA VAL A 256 1.92 -11.67 8.25
C VAL A 256 3.34 -12.19 8.08
N ARG A 257 3.76 -12.51 6.85
CA ARG A 257 5.15 -12.86 6.53
C ARG A 257 5.61 -12.10 5.29
N ASP A 258 6.82 -11.57 5.36
CA ASP A 258 7.49 -10.96 4.21
C ASP A 258 8.15 -12.05 3.37
N LEU A 259 7.79 -12.10 2.10
CA LEU A 259 8.27 -13.10 1.16
C LEU A 259 8.99 -12.42 -0.02
N PRO A 260 10.08 -13.00 -0.53
CA PRO A 260 10.73 -12.49 -1.73
C PRO A 260 9.84 -12.71 -2.97
N ALA A 261 10.25 -12.13 -4.10
CA ALA A 261 9.65 -12.49 -5.38
C ALA A 261 9.97 -13.95 -5.74
N GLY A 262 9.03 -14.65 -6.39
CA GLY A 262 9.23 -16.02 -6.85
C GLY A 262 8.07 -16.96 -6.53
N GLN A 263 8.30 -18.25 -6.81
CA GLN A 263 7.36 -19.32 -6.50
C GLN A 263 7.56 -19.78 -5.06
N HIS A 264 6.45 -19.90 -4.33
CA HIS A 264 6.41 -20.36 -2.95
C HIS A 264 5.47 -21.55 -2.81
N THR A 265 5.81 -22.47 -1.92
CA THR A 265 4.94 -23.55 -1.46
C THR A 265 4.47 -23.27 -0.04
N ILE A 266 3.23 -23.62 0.28
CA ILE A 266 2.67 -23.46 1.61
C ILE A 266 1.92 -24.74 2.01
N HIS A 267 2.08 -25.15 3.26
CA HIS A 267 1.33 -26.27 3.84
C HIS A 267 1.24 -26.18 5.36
N ALA A 268 0.29 -26.91 5.95
CA ALA A 268 0.19 -27.06 7.40
C ALA A 268 0.74 -28.42 7.82
N LYS A 269 1.59 -28.46 8.85
CA LYS A 269 2.00 -29.70 9.52
C LYS A 269 1.28 -29.84 10.84
N PHE A 270 0.84 -31.06 11.11
CA PHE A 270 0.30 -31.50 12.38
C PHE A 270 1.34 -32.37 13.06
N SER A 271 1.72 -32.06 14.29
CA SER A 271 2.77 -32.77 15.01
C SER A 271 2.43 -33.05 16.46
N LEU A 272 2.97 -34.15 16.96
CA LEU A 272 2.95 -34.47 18.38
C LEU A 272 3.86 -33.49 19.12
N TRP A 273 3.28 -32.68 20.00
CA TRP A 273 4.02 -31.69 20.77
C TRP A 273 4.49 -32.25 22.10
N LEU A 274 3.57 -32.82 22.89
CA LEU A 274 3.85 -33.30 24.22
C LEU A 274 2.95 -34.49 24.56
N VAL A 275 3.53 -35.47 25.25
CA VAL A 275 2.81 -36.61 25.83
C VAL A 275 3.17 -36.66 27.31
N GLY A 276 2.18 -36.76 28.19
CA GLY A 276 2.42 -37.09 29.59
C GLY A 276 2.86 -38.54 29.72
N GLY A 277 4.13 -38.80 30.03
CA GLY A 277 4.67 -40.15 30.25
C GLY A 277 5.24 -40.86 29.01
N THR A 278 5.70 -42.10 29.19
CA THR A 278 6.36 -42.91 28.15
C THR A 278 5.41 -43.97 27.60
N TYR A 279 4.57 -43.59 26.65
CA TYR A 279 3.56 -44.48 26.06
C TYR A 279 3.79 -44.70 24.57
N ALA A 280 3.60 -45.94 24.12
CA ALA A 280 3.55 -46.28 22.71
C ALA A 280 2.10 -46.19 22.20
N PHE A 281 1.87 -45.44 21.12
CA PHE A 281 0.54 -45.34 20.51
C PHE A 281 0.58 -44.99 19.03
N THR A 282 -0.48 -45.37 18.34
CA THR A 282 -0.80 -44.92 16.98
C THR A 282 -2.17 -44.24 16.99
N THR A 283 -2.23 -43.00 16.50
CA THR A 283 -3.46 -42.22 16.36
C THR A 283 -3.73 -41.93 14.89
N GLN A 284 -4.93 -42.28 14.42
CA GLN A 284 -5.39 -41.94 13.07
C GLN A 284 -6.31 -40.71 13.13
N PHE A 285 -5.98 -39.70 12.34
CA PHE A 285 -6.73 -38.46 12.23
C PHE A 285 -7.39 -38.33 10.86
N GLY A 286 -8.47 -37.56 10.79
CA GLY A 286 -9.14 -37.19 9.54
C GLY A 286 -9.37 -35.68 9.46
N VAL A 287 -9.26 -35.11 8.25
CA VAL A 287 -9.61 -33.70 8.04
C VAL A 287 -11.13 -33.58 7.89
N MET A 288 -11.78 -32.83 8.78
CA MET A 288 -13.22 -32.52 8.68
C MET A 288 -13.47 -31.26 7.88
N SER A 289 -12.68 -30.23 8.13
CA SER A 289 -12.76 -28.96 7.43
C SER A 289 -11.40 -28.27 7.45
N LEU A 290 -11.15 -27.47 6.42
CA LEU A 290 -9.92 -26.71 6.26
C LEU A 290 -10.19 -25.46 5.43
N LEU A 291 -9.60 -24.34 5.84
CA LEU A 291 -9.46 -23.12 5.06
C LEU A 291 -8.00 -22.68 5.16
N LEU A 292 -7.35 -22.45 4.02
CA LEU A 292 -6.04 -21.83 3.91
C LEU A 292 -6.13 -20.67 2.92
N SER A 293 -5.72 -19.49 3.36
CA SER A 293 -5.69 -18.30 2.51
C SER A 293 -4.40 -17.50 2.70
N ALA A 294 -3.90 -16.94 1.60
CA ALA A 294 -2.78 -16.01 1.57
C ALA A 294 -3.19 -14.79 0.75
N VAL A 295 -3.08 -13.59 1.33
CA VAL A 295 -3.56 -12.34 0.75
C VAL A 295 -2.50 -11.25 0.90
N TYR A 296 -2.33 -10.42 -0.11
CA TYR A 296 -1.42 -9.28 -0.08
C TYR A 296 -2.01 -8.04 -0.75
N ILE A 297 -1.40 -6.88 -0.54
CA ILE A 297 -1.86 -5.59 -1.08
C ILE A 297 -0.88 -5.12 -2.16
N ASN A 298 -1.38 -4.87 -3.37
CA ASN A 298 -0.67 -4.15 -4.44
C ASN A 298 -0.86 -2.63 -4.31
#